data_AF-A0A366F177-F1
#
_entry.id   AF-A0A366F177-F1
#
_cell.length_a   1.000
_cell.length_b   1.000
_cell.length_c   1.000
_cell.angle_alpha   90.00
_cell.angle_beta   90.00
_cell.angle_gamma   90.00
#
_symmetry.space_group_name_H-M   'P 1'
#
loop_
_entity.id
_entity.type
_entity.pdbx_description
1 polymer ?
#
loop_
_entity_poly.entity_id
_entity_poly.type
_entity_poly.pdbx_seq_one_letter_code
_entity_poly.pdbx_strand_id
1 'polypeptide(L)' 'MSWLNWNDLLAPSNPYSAVFFGIILTLVVACSIWYETKQKRILFIAIVTGGLTTVIGVGLLTMIGFY' A
#
# COMPACT_ATOMS: atom_id res chain seq x y z
N MET A 1 -12.21 -15.79 -5.64
CA MET A 1 -11.38 -15.22 -4.56
C MET A 1 -12.34 -14.54 -3.59
N SER A 2 -12.66 -15.12 -2.44
CA SER A 2 -13.64 -14.53 -1.49
C SER A 2 -13.13 -13.27 -0.78
N TRP A 3 -11.82 -12.99 -0.85
CA TRP A 3 -11.15 -11.90 -0.13
C TRP A 3 -10.70 -10.73 -1.02
N LEU A 4 -10.82 -10.85 -2.35
CA LEU A 4 -10.42 -9.81 -3.31
C LEU A 4 -11.52 -9.66 -4.37
N ASN A 5 -12.16 -8.50 -4.38
CA ASN A 5 -13.19 -8.12 -5.34
C ASN A 5 -12.68 -7.02 -6.27
N TRP A 6 -13.28 -6.92 -7.46
CA TRP A 6 -12.89 -5.88 -8.43
C TRP A 6 -13.13 -4.46 -7.89
N ASN A 7 -14.18 -4.30 -7.08
CA ASN A 7 -14.53 -3.02 -6.46
C ASN A 7 -13.56 -2.59 -5.36
N ASP A 8 -12.78 -3.52 -4.79
CA ASP A 8 -11.80 -3.24 -3.73
C ASP A 8 -10.65 -2.37 -4.22
N LEU A 9 -10.48 -2.24 -5.54
CA LEU A 9 -9.50 -1.34 -6.14
C LEU A 9 -9.77 0.13 -5.77
N LEU A 10 -11.04 0.53 -5.71
CA LEU A 10 -11.45 1.91 -5.40
C LEU A 10 -11.76 2.10 -3.92
N ALA A 11 -12.41 1.12 -3.31
CA ALA A 11 -12.78 1.13 -1.91
C ALA A 11 -12.57 -0.27 -1.34
N PRO A 12 -11.43 -0.52 -0.66
CA PRO A 12 -11.15 -1.82 -0.07
C PRO A 12 -12.27 -2.21 0.90
N SER A 13 -12.90 -3.36 0.71
CA SER A 13 -13.95 -3.85 1.61
C SER A 13 -13.43 -4.63 2.81
N ASN A 14 -12.13 -4.92 2.86
CA ASN A 14 -11.49 -5.64 3.96
C ASN A 14 -10.04 -5.14 4.16
N PRO A 15 -9.43 -5.39 5.33
CA PRO A 15 -8.09 -4.88 5.61
C PRO A 15 -7.02 -5.56 4.73
N TYR A 16 -7.25 -6.80 4.31
CA TYR A 16 -6.31 -7.55 3.47
C TYR A 16 -6.18 -6.97 2.06
N SER A 17 -7.29 -6.58 1.43
CA SER A 17 -7.32 -5.91 0.13
C SER A 17 -6.71 -4.51 0.23
N ALA A 18 -6.98 -3.79 1.32
CA ALA A 18 -6.38 -2.47 1.56
C ALA A 18 -4.84 -2.55 1.64
N VAL A 19 -4.30 -3.53 2.37
CA VAL A 19 -2.84 -3.76 2.42
C VAL A 19 -2.30 -4.19 1.07
N PHE A 20 -2.99 -5.09 0.36
CA PHE A 20 -2.58 -5.57 -0.95
C PHE A 20 -2.46 -4.43 -1.97
N PHE A 21 -3.49 -3.60 -2.10
CA PHE A 21 -3.47 -2.45 -3.01
C PHE A 21 -2.49 -1.35 -2.54
N GLY A 22 -2.36 -1.13 -1.23
CA GLY A 22 -1.38 -0.19 -0.69
C GLY A 22 0.07 -0.60 -0.99
N ILE A 23 0.39 -1.91 -0.93
CA ILE A 23 1.71 -2.43 -1.34
C ILE A 23 1.93 -2.24 -2.84
N ILE A 24 0.93 -2.55 -3.68
CA ILE A 24 1.03 -2.34 -5.14
C ILE A 24 1.31 -0.87 -5.45
N LEU A 25 0.56 0.06 -4.86
CA LEU A 25 0.76 1.50 -5.06
C LEU A 25 2.14 1.94 -4.57
N THR A 26 2.58 1.44 -3.42
CA THR A 26 3.93 1.71 -2.88
C THR A 26 5.01 1.25 -3.86
N LEU A 27 4.87 0.07 -4.47
CA LEU A 27 5.82 -0.43 -5.45
C LEU A 27 5.82 0.41 -6.73
N VAL A 28 4.65 0.82 -7.23
CA VAL A 28 4.55 1.70 -8.41
C VAL A 28 5.26 3.03 -8.14
N VAL A 29 4.98 3.67 -7.00
CA VAL A 29 5.62 4.94 -6.61
C VAL A 29 7.12 4.76 -6.40
N ALA A 30 7.55 3.69 -5.72
CA ALA A 30 8.97 3.41 -5.51
C ALA A 30 9.72 3.16 -6.82
N CYS A 31 9.11 2.48 -7.78
CA CYS A 31 9.64 2.31 -9.13
C CYS A 31 9.77 3.64 -9.87
N SER A 32 8.77 4.51 -9.79
CA SER A 32 8.83 5.88 -10.36
C SER A 32 9.95 6.71 -9.74
N ILE A 33 10.10 6.68 -8.41
CA ILE A 33 11.19 7.37 -7.70
C ILE A 33 12.55 6.82 -8.13
N TRP A 34 12.66 5.50 -8.29
CA TRP A 34 13.90 4.88 -8.73
C TRP A 34 14.24 5.17 -10.19
N TYR A 35 13.23 5.29 -11.06
CA TYR A 35 13.43 5.67 -12.44
C TYR A 35 14.13 7.03 -12.54
N GLU A 36 13.68 8.00 -11.74
CA GLU A 36 14.22 9.36 -11.67
C GLU A 36 15.57 9.41 -10.96
N THR A 37 15.65 8.89 -9.74
CA THR A 37 16.83 9.07 -8.89
C THR A 37 17.97 8.09 -9.21
N LYS A 38 17.65 6.91 -9.77
CA LYS A 38 18.56 5.76 -9.93
C LYS A 38 19.26 5.30 -8.63
N GLN A 39 18.87 5.83 -7.47
CA GLN A 39 19.50 5.54 -6.17
C GLN A 39 18.74 4.45 -5.41
N LYS A 40 19.40 3.32 -5.17
CA LYS A 40 18.84 2.18 -4.43
C LYS A 40 18.47 2.54 -2.98
N ARG A 41 19.21 3.46 -2.35
CA ARG A 41 18.91 3.95 -0.99
C ARG A 41 17.56 4.64 -0.93
N ILE A 42 17.27 5.52 -1.90
CA ILE A 42 16.01 6.26 -1.96
C ILE A 42 14.85 5.30 -2.26
N LEU A 43 15.04 4.34 -3.17
CA LEU A 43 14.07 3.27 -3.42
C LEU A 43 13.75 2.50 -2.14
N PHE A 44 14.76 2.08 -1.37
CA PHE A 44 14.57 1.31 -0.15
C PHE A 44 13.79 2.12 0.90
N ILE A 45 14.14 3.40 1.09
CA ILE A 45 13.42 4.29 1.99
C ILE A 45 11.95 4.40 1.55
N ALA A 46 11.68 4.61 0.26
CA ALA A 46 10.31 4.73 -0.25
C ALA A 46 9.46 3.46 -0.05
N ILE A 47 10.05 2.28 -0.25
CA ILE A 47 9.35 1.00 -0.01
C ILE A 47 9.04 0.83 1.47
N VAL A 48 10.01 1.10 2.35
CA VAL A 48 9.82 0.95 3.80
C VAL A 48 8.81 1.97 4.33
N THR A 49 8.92 3.24 3.95
CA THR A 49 7.99 4.28 4.39
C THR A 49 6.59 4.03 3.85
N GLY A 50 6.43 3.75 2.55
CA GLY A 50 5.12 3.45 1.97
C GLY A 50 4.48 2.19 2.55
N GLY A 51 5.28 1.15 2.81
CA GLY A 51 4.84 -0.07 3.48
C GLY A 51 4.34 0.20 4.91
N LEU A 52 5.12 0.93 5.70
CA LEU A 52 4.73 1.33 7.06
C LEU A 52 3.47 2.21 7.06
N THR A 53 3.40 3.20 6.17
CA THR A 53 2.21 4.04 6.02
C THR A 53 0.97 3.21 5.69
N THR A 54 1.10 2.22 4.80
CA THR A 54 0.01 1.31 4.45
C THR A 54 -0.45 0.50 5.67
N VAL A 55 0.48 -0.14 6.38
CA VAL A 55 0.16 -0.98 7.55
C VAL A 55 -0.48 -0.15 8.66
N ILE A 56 0.09 1.01 8.97
CA ILE A 56 -0.42 1.91 10.01
C ILE A 56 -1.80 2.44 9.61
N GLY A 57 -1.96 2.91 8.36
CA GLY A 57 -3.22 3.44 7.87
C GLY A 57 -4.34 2.40 7.92
N VAL A 58 -4.08 1.18 7.44
CA VAL A 58 -5.05 0.08 7.51
C VAL A 58 -5.33 -0.32 8.96
N GLY A 59 -4.30 -0.38 9.82
CA GLY A 59 -4.47 -0.68 11.23
C GLY A 59 -5.40 0.31 11.93
N LEU A 60 -5.22 1.61 11.67
CA LEU A 60 -6.08 2.66 12.20
C LEU A 60 -7.53 2.52 11.70
N LEU A 61 -7.72 2.31 10.40
CA LEU A 61 -9.04 2.09 9.79
C LEU A 61 -9.75 0.85 10.37
N THR A 62 -8.98 -0.20 10.68
CA THR A 62 -9.51 -1.41 11.32
C THR A 62 -9.89 -1.14 12.79
N MET A 63 -9.09 -0.36 13.53
CA MET A 63 -9.38 -0.02 14.94
C MET A 63 -10.65 0.81 15.12
N ILE A 64 -10.99 1.66 14.14
CA ILE A 64 -12.21 2.48 14.18
C ILE A 64 -13.45 1.74 13.64
N GLY A 65 -13.31 0.47 13.23
CA GLY A 65 -14.39 -0.35 12.68
C GLY A 65 -14.84 0.07 11.27
N PHE A 66 -13.98 0.75 10.51
CA PHE A 66 -14.26 1.10 9.10
C PHE A 66 -14.16 -0.13 8.20
N TYR A 67 -13.23 -1.04 8.53
CA TYR A 67 -13.12 -2.39 7.96
C TYR A 67 -13.64 -3.41 8.95
#